data_AF-A0A9C9W2T0-F1
#
_entry.id   AF-A0A9C9W2T0-F1
#
_cell.length_a   1.000
_cell.length_b   1.000
_cell.length_c   1.000
_cell.angle_alpha   90.00
_cell.angle_beta   90.00
_cell.angle_gamma   90.00
#
_symmetry.space_group_name_H-M   'P 1'
#
loop_
_entity.id
_entity.type
_entity.pdbx_description
1 polymer ?
#
loop_
_entity_poly.entity_id
_entity_poly.type
_entity_poly.pdbx_seq_one_letter_code
_entity_poly.pdbx_strand_id
1 'polypeptide(L)' 'MRALLLDLDGVVYQGEQPIPGAADALAWIRAKAIPHLFVTNTSSRPRSALCDKLARMGIEVQA' A
#
# COMPACT_ATOMS: atom_id res chain seq x y z
N MET A 1 -12.16 4.63 17.85
CA MET A 1 -11.26 3.75 17.08
C MET A 1 -10.33 4.63 16.24
N ARG A 2 -9.05 4.30 16.14
CA ARG A 2 -8.07 5.04 15.30
C ARG A 2 -7.54 4.08 14.23
N ALA A 3 -7.36 4.58 13.01
CA ALA A 3 -6.88 3.81 11.86
C ALA A 3 -5.99 4.68 10.97
N LEU A 4 -5.13 4.05 10.16
CA LEU A 4 -4.32 4.72 9.15
C LEU A 4 -4.99 4.63 7.78
N LEU A 5 -5.05 5.75 7.07
CA LEU A 5 -5.35 5.76 5.64
C LEU A 5 -4.05 6.07 4.91
N LEU A 6 -3.60 5.13 4.09
CA LEU A 6 -2.31 5.18 3.43
C LEU A 6 -2.54 5.49 1.95
N ASP A 7 -1.95 6.59 1.47
CA ASP A 7 -1.86 6.82 0.02
C ASP A 7 -0.91 5.79 -0.63
N LEU A 8 -0.96 5.69 -1.96
CA LEU A 8 -0.10 4.81 -2.73
C LEU A 8 1.06 5.56 -3.41
N ASP A 9 0.75 6.51 -4.30
CA ASP A 9 1.78 7.20 -5.09
C ASP A 9 2.44 8.29 -4.24
N GLY A 10 3.77 8.31 -4.21
CA GLY A 10 4.56 9.16 -3.31
C GLY A 10 4.60 8.70 -1.85
N VAL A 11 3.92 7.60 -1.48
CA VAL A 11 3.93 7.04 -0.12
C VAL A 11 4.44 5.60 -0.07
N VAL A 12 3.87 4.72 -0.89
CA VAL A 12 4.27 3.31 -0.99
C VAL A 12 5.22 3.09 -2.17
N TYR A 13 4.96 3.77 -3.28
CA TYR A 13 5.79 3.74 -4.47
C TYR A 13 5.87 5.12 -5.11
N GLN A 14 6.81 5.32 -6.02
CA GLN A 14 6.83 6.45 -6.95
C GLN A 14 6.96 5.91 -8.37
N GLY A 15 5.92 6.11 -9.19
CA GLY A 15 5.86 5.44 -10.49
C GLY A 15 5.93 3.92 -10.31
N GLU A 16 6.88 3.24 -10.94
CA GLU A 16 7.04 1.77 -10.83
C GLU A 16 8.07 1.33 -9.79
N GLN A 17 8.63 2.25 -8.99
CA GLN A 17 9.65 1.95 -7.99
C GLN A 17 9.07 2.00 -6.57
N PRO A 18 9.35 1.01 -5.70
CA PRO A 18 8.94 1.09 -4.30
C PRO A 18 9.70 2.20 -3.57
N ILE A 19 9.03 2.85 -2.62
CA ILE A 19 9.68 3.79 -1.71
C ILE A 19 10.48 2.99 -0.67
N PRO A 20 11.78 3.28 -0.45
CA PRO A 20 12.58 2.60 0.55
C PRO A 20 11.94 2.64 1.94
N GLY A 21 11.83 1.48 2.58
CA GLY A 21 11.20 1.33 3.91
C GLY A 21 9.67 1.24 3.90
N ALA A 22 8.99 1.42 2.76
CA ALA A 22 7.52 1.30 2.71
C ALA A 22 7.03 -0.11 3.07
N ALA A 23 7.67 -1.14 2.54
CA ALA A 23 7.34 -2.54 2.86
C ALA A 23 7.56 -2.86 4.35
N ASP A 24 8.67 -2.38 4.92
CA ASP A 24 9.00 -2.56 6.34
C ASP A 24 8.00 -1.85 7.25
N ALA A 25 7.61 -0.62 6.90
CA ALA A 25 6.58 0.13 7.62
C ALA A 25 5.23 -0.59 7.59
N LEU A 26 4.82 -1.12 6.44
CA LEU A 26 3.58 -1.91 6.30
C LEU A 26 3.65 -3.22 7.09
N ALA A 27 4.79 -3.90 7.08
CA ALA A 27 5.01 -5.10 7.89
C ALA A 27 4.90 -4.78 9.39
N TRP A 28 5.48 -3.65 9.83
CA TRP A 28 5.37 -3.17 11.20
C TRP A 28 3.93 -2.81 11.59
N ILE A 29 3.18 -2.11 10.72
CA ILE A 29 1.76 -1.78 10.92
C ILE A 29 0.94 -3.07 11.11
N ARG A 30 1.16 -4.08 10.25
CA ARG A 30 0.51 -5.39 10.35
C ARG A 30 0.87 -6.12 11.65
N ALA A 31 2.16 -6.16 12.01
CA ALA A 31 2.63 -6.81 13.24
C ALA A 31 2.06 -6.15 14.52
N LYS A 32 1.75 -4.86 14.46
CA LYS A 32 1.11 -4.11 15.56
C LYS A 32 -0.41 -4.17 15.55
N ALA A 33 -1.02 -4.89 14.60
CA ALA A 33 -2.47 -4.96 14.42
C ALA A 33 -3.13 -3.57 14.34
N ILE A 34 -2.43 -2.59 13.75
CA ILE A 34 -2.99 -1.25 13.57
C ILE A 34 -3.99 -1.31 12.41
N PRO A 35 -5.27 -0.94 12.62
CA PRO A 35 -6.25 -0.90 11.55
C PRO A 35 -5.80 0.07 10.47
N HIS A 36 -5.81 -0.35 9.21
CA HIS A 36 -5.41 0.50 8.09
C HIS A 36 -6.13 0.13 6.80
N LEU A 37 -6.21 1.10 5.90
CA LEU A 37 -6.67 0.92 4.52
C LEU A 37 -5.75 1.69 3.57
N PHE A 38 -5.65 1.20 2.33
CA PHE A 38 -5.09 1.98 1.24
C PHE A 38 -6.17 2.82 0.59
N VAL A 39 -5.83 4.07 0.27
CA VAL A 39 -6.68 5.00 -0.45
C VAL A 39 -5.84 5.62 -1.56
N THR A 40 -6.40 5.83 -2.74
CA THR A 40 -5.71 6.54 -3.82
C THR A 40 -6.73 7.26 -4.68
N ASN A 41 -6.36 8.41 -5.24
CA ASN A 41 -7.22 9.15 -6.17
C ASN A 41 -7.11 8.65 -7.62
N THR A 42 -6.80 7.37 -7.81
CA THR A 42 -6.66 6.76 -9.14
C THR A 42 -7.97 6.08 -9.54
N SER A 43 -8.61 6.56 -10.61
CA SER A 43 -9.76 5.91 -11.25
C SER A 43 -9.41 5.18 -12.56
N SER A 44 -8.16 5.33 -13.02
CA SER A 44 -7.69 4.78 -14.30
C SER A 44 -7.24 3.32 -14.24
N ARG A 45 -7.18 2.71 -13.05
CA ARG A 45 -6.75 1.32 -12.86
C ARG A 45 -7.72 0.59 -11.92
N PRO A 46 -8.09 -0.67 -12.23
CA PRO A 46 -8.89 -1.47 -11.32
C PRO A 46 -8.10 -1.81 -10.05
N ARG A 47 -8.80 -2.08 -8.94
CA ARG A 47 -8.19 -2.46 -7.64
C ARG A 47 -7.25 -3.66 -7.77
N SER A 48 -7.63 -4.68 -8.54
CA SER A 48 -6.81 -5.86 -8.81
C SER A 48 -5.44 -5.50 -9.39
N ALA A 49 -5.38 -4.58 -10.35
CA ALA A 49 -4.12 -4.14 -10.94
C ALA A 49 -3.22 -3.38 -9.95
N LEU A 50 -3.82 -2.67 -8.97
CA LEU A 50 -3.08 -2.04 -7.87
C LEU A 50 -2.54 -3.10 -6.90
N CYS A 51 -3.33 -4.12 -6.55
CA CYS A 51 -2.89 -5.24 -5.73
C CYS A 51 -1.73 -5.99 -6.40
N ASP A 52 -1.83 -6.30 -7.70
CA ASP A 52 -0.76 -6.97 -8.45
C ASP A 52 0.53 -6.14 -8.48
N LYS A 53 0.40 -4.82 -8.63
CA LYS A 53 1.55 -3.90 -8.59
C LYS A 53 2.23 -3.92 -7.23
N LEU A 54 1.46 -3.86 -6.15
CA LEU A 54 1.98 -3.93 -4.78
C LEU A 54 2.62 -5.30 -4.50
N ALA A 55 2.03 -6.39 -4.99
CA ALA A 55 2.60 -7.73 -4.87
C ALA A 55 3.98 -7.84 -5.54
N ARG A 56 4.17 -7.25 -6.74
CA ARG A 56 5.49 -7.16 -7.39
C ARG A 56 6.54 -6.39 -6.58
N MET A 57 6.09 -5.55 -5.65
CA MET A 57 6.94 -4.79 -4.72
C MET A 57 7.12 -5.49 -3.37
N GLY A 58 6.67 -6.75 -3.23
CA GLY A 58 6.72 -7.51 -1.98
C GLY A 58 5.65 -7.11 -0.95
N ILE A 59 4.61 -6.40 -1.38
CA ILE A 59 3.51 -5.94 -0.53
C ILE A 59 2.23 -6.69 -0.93
N GLU A 60 1.95 -7.78 -0.22
CA GLU A 60 0.73 -8.55 -0.44
C GLU A 60 -0.47 -7.89 0.24
N VAL A 61 -1.49 -7.57 -0.57
CA VAL A 61 -2.75 -6.95 -0.14
C VAL A 61 -3.92 -7.52 -0.94
N GLN A 62 -5.10 -7.50 -0.35
CA GLN A 62 -6.33 -7.96 -1.00
C GLN A 62 -7.18 -6.78 -1.45
N ALA A 63 -7.84 -6.95 -2.59
CA ALA A 63 -8.76 -5.97 -3.17
C ALA A 63 -10.07 -5.90 -2.40
#